data_AF-A0A0G1Z2K3-F1
#
_entry.id   AF-A0A0G1Z2K3-F1
#
_cell.length_a   1.000
_cell.length_b   1.000
_cell.length_c   1.000
_cell.angle_alpha   90.00
_cell.angle_beta   90.00
_cell.angle_gamma   90.00
#
_symmetry.space_group_name_H-M   'P 1'
#
loop_
_entity.id
_entity.type
_entity.pdbx_description
1 polymer ?
#
loop_
_entity_poly.entity_id
_entity_poly.type
_entity_poly.pdbx_seq_one_letter_code
_entity_poly.pdbx_strand_id
1 'polypeptide(L)' 'MTYADACTQFNSKILPFLPHGDAPARRTAWNNWTDGLCKDKIITQKQYDTWVHPKPKG' A
#
# COMPACT_ATOMS: atom_id res chain seq x y z
N MET A 1 -0.09 -10.72 -6.27
CA MET A 1 -0.40 -9.37 -6.80
C MET A 1 0.89 -8.68 -7.25
N THR A 2 0.86 -7.81 -8.29
CA THR A 2 2.03 -6.99 -8.67
C THR A 2 2.09 -5.69 -7.86
N TYR A 3 3.25 -5.04 -7.82
CA TYR A 3 3.38 -3.73 -7.14
C TYR A 3 2.51 -2.65 -7.79
N ALA A 4 2.37 -2.69 -9.12
CA ALA A 4 1.54 -1.75 -9.86
C ALA A 4 0.06 -1.93 -9.50
N ASP A 5 -0.45 -3.17 -9.49
CA ASP A 5 -1.82 -3.46 -9.07
C ASP A 5 -2.07 -3.04 -7.63
N ALA A 6 -1.08 -3.29 -6.76
CA ALA A 6 -1.18 -2.91 -5.36
C ALA A 6 -1.28 -1.38 -5.20
N CYS A 7 -0.44 -0.62 -5.90
CA CYS A 7 -0.53 0.84 -5.92
C CYS A 7 -1.88 1.32 -6.46
N THR A 8 -2.39 0.73 -7.54
CA THR A 8 -3.70 1.09 -8.11
C THR A 8 -4.83 0.84 -7.13
N GLN A 9 -4.83 -0.31 -6.45
CA GLN A 9 -5.84 -0.63 -5.45
C GLN A 9 -5.75 0.26 -4.22
N PHE A 10 -4.56 0.51 -3.71
CA PHE A 10 -4.37 1.43 -2.58
C PHE A 10 -4.83 2.86 -2.92
N ASN A 11 -4.44 3.36 -4.10
CA ASN A 11 -4.78 4.72 -4.54
C ASN A 11 -6.28 4.90 -4.82
N SER A 12 -7.00 3.83 -5.14
CA SER A 12 -8.45 3.88 -5.38
C SER A 12 -9.29 3.60 -4.13
N LYS A 13 -8.84 2.69 -3.26
CA LYS A 13 -9.63 2.16 -2.14
C LYS A 13 -9.26 2.73 -0.77
N ILE A 14 -8.03 3.25 -0.61
CA ILE A 14 -7.53 3.67 0.71
C ILE A 14 -7.15 5.15 0.69
N LEU A 15 -6.36 5.58 -0.31
CA LEU A 15 -5.88 6.96 -0.40
C LEU A 15 -6.98 8.04 -0.30
N PRO A 16 -8.19 7.88 -0.90
CA PRO A 16 -9.26 8.88 -0.80
C PRO A 16 -9.80 9.10 0.61
N PHE A 17 -9.55 8.18 1.54
CA PHE A 17 -10.00 8.26 2.92
C PHE A 17 -8.92 8.76 3.89
N LEU A 18 -7.72 9.04 3.38
CA LEU A 18 -6.62 9.57 4.18
C LEU A 18 -6.58 11.09 4.12
N PRO A 19 -6.10 11.77 5.17
CA PRO A 19 -5.87 13.20 5.15
C PRO A 19 -4.94 13.60 3.99
N HIS A 20 -5.37 14.60 3.21
CA HIS A 20 -4.56 15.12 2.11
C HIS A 20 -3.25 15.71 2.61
N GLY A 21 -2.15 15.39 1.94
CA GLY A 21 -0.81 15.92 2.28
C GLY A 21 -0.13 15.23 3.46
N ASP A 22 -0.82 14.36 4.20
CA ASP A 22 -0.25 13.64 5.34
C ASP A 22 0.57 12.42 4.87
N ALA A 23 1.87 12.64 4.66
CA ALA A 23 2.80 11.60 4.24
C ALA A 23 2.97 10.49 5.30
N PRO A 24 3.08 10.79 6.62
CA PRO A 24 3.05 9.77 7.67
C PRO A 24 1.80 8.89 7.63
N ALA A 25 0.60 9.47 7.56
CA ALA A 25 -0.66 8.71 7.50
C ALA A 25 -0.71 7.80 6.26
N ARG A 26 -0.26 8.32 5.11
CA ARG A 26 -0.16 7.52 3.87
C ARG A 26 0.77 6.33 4.01
N ARG A 27 1.94 6.52 4.62
CA ARG A 27 2.91 5.44 4.82
C ARG A 27 2.39 4.38 5.79
N THR A 28 1.80 4.81 6.91
CA THR A 28 1.21 3.91 7.89
C THR A 28 0.09 3.08 7.28
N ALA A 29 -0.82 3.73 6.54
CA ALA A 29 -1.91 3.03 5.85
C ALA A 29 -1.39 2.03 4.80
N TRP A 30 -0.35 2.38 4.05
CA TRP A 30 0.28 1.45 3.10
C TRP A 30 0.84 0.21 3.79
N ASN A 31 1.61 0.40 4.87
CA ASN A 31 2.21 -0.71 5.62
C ASN A 31 1.15 -1.64 6.22
N ASN A 32 0.10 -1.06 6.85
CA ASN A 32 -1.00 -1.84 7.42
C ASN A 32 -1.73 -2.65 6.34
N TRP A 33 -1.90 -2.05 5.15
CA TRP A 33 -2.57 -2.70 4.05
C TRP A 33 -1.74 -3.83 3.44
N THR A 34 -0.44 -3.61 3.18
CA THR A 34 0.44 -4.65 2.63
C THR A 34 0.71 -5.77 3.64
N ASP A 35 0.72 -5.48 4.95
CA ASP A 35 0.76 -6.49 6.01
C ASP A 35 -0.46 -7.42 5.94
N GLY A 36 -1.66 -6.86 5.77
CA GLY A 36 -2.89 -7.63 5.53
C GLY A 36 -2.79 -8.53 4.30
N LEU A 37 -2.33 -7.98 3.17
CA LEU A 37 -2.12 -8.77 1.94
C LEU A 37 -1.11 -9.90 2.12
N CYS A 38 -0.09 -9.70 2.96
CA CYS A 38 0.92 -10.72 3.26
C CYS A 38 0.33 -11.84 4.13
N LYS A 39 -0.47 -11.48 5.15
CA LYS A 39 -1.19 -12.43 6.01
C LYS A 39 -2.18 -13.28 5.22
N ASP A 40 -2.90 -12.66 4.28
CA ASP A 40 -3.85 -13.32 3.38
C ASP A 40 -3.17 -14.09 2.24
N LYS A 41 -1.83 -14.16 2.22
CA LYS A 41 -1.02 -14.84 1.20
C LYS A 41 -1.21 -14.32 -0.23
N ILE A 42 -1.73 -13.10 -0.39
CA ILE A 42 -1.90 -12.45 -1.70
C ILE A 42 -0.58 -11.88 -2.24
N ILE A 43 0.32 -11.52 -1.32
CA ILE A 43 1.71 -11.18 -1.60
C ILE A 43 2.64 -12.01 -0.74
N THR A 44 3.87 -12.20 -1.20
CA THR A 44 4.93 -12.90 -0.47
C THR A 44 5.56 -12.01 0.59
N GLN A 45 6.20 -12.61 1.60
CA GLN A 45 7.00 -11.89 2.59
C GLN A 45 8.04 -10.97 1.91
N LYS A 46 8.75 -11.48 0.91
CA LYS A 46 9.71 -10.70 0.12
C LYS A 46 9.09 -9.46 -0.52
N GLN A 47 7.87 -9.56 -1.04
CA GLN A 47 7.17 -8.40 -1.61
C GLN A 47 6.83 -7.38 -0.53
N TYR A 48 6.28 -7.81 0.61
CA TYR A 48 6.02 -6.93 1.75
C TYR A 48 7.28 -6.21 2.21
N ASP A 49 8.38 -6.94 2.41
CA ASP A 49 9.66 -6.38 2.86
C ASP A 49 10.26 -5.36 1.86
N THR A 50 9.95 -5.51 0.57
CA THR A 50 10.46 -4.62 -0.50
C THR A 50 9.52 -3.44 -0.78
N TRP A 51 8.22 -3.55 -0.49
CA TRP A 51 7.22 -2.54 -0.80
C TRP A 51 7.11 -1.49 0.31
N VAL A 52 8.14 -0.66 0.44
CA VAL A 52 8.28 0.32 1.55
C VAL A 52 7.34 1.53 1.42
N HIS A 53 6.90 1.85 0.20
CA HIS A 53 5.98 2.97 -0.07
C HIS A 53 5.14 2.70 -1.34
N PRO A 54 3.94 3.28 -1.45
CA PRO A 54 3.17 3.28 -2.71
C PRO A 54 3.83 4.19 -3.75
N LYS A 55 3.57 3.97 -5.03
CA LYS A 55 3.90 4.95 -6.07
C LYS A 55 3.08 6.22 -5.86
N PRO A 56 3.68 7.41 -6.07
CA PRO A 56 2.93 8.66 -6.17
C PRO A 56 1.84 8.51 -7.25
N LYS A 57 0.69 9.15 -7.05
CA LYS A 57 -0.23 9.40 -8.16
C LYS A 57 0.52 10.32 -9.14
N GLY A 58 0.83 9.80 -10.33
CA GLY A 58 1.32 10.61 -11.45
C GLY A 58 0.22 11.53 -11.98
#